data_AF-A0A0M9AIV7-F1
#
_entry.id   AF-A0A0M9AIV7-F1
#
_cell.length_a   1.000
_cell.length_b   1.000
_cell.length_c   1.000
_cell.angle_alpha   90.00
_cell.angle_beta   90.00
_cell.angle_gamma   90.00
#
_symmetry.space_group_name_H-M   'P 1'
#
loop_
_entity.id
_entity.type
_entity.pdbx_description
1 polymer ?
#
loop_
_entity_poly.entity_id
_entity_poly.type
_entity_poly.pdbx_seq_one_letter_code
_entity_poly.pdbx_strand_id
1 'polypeptide(L)'
;MSVPFQQVSPGQIEAANVSIAPDGTEYAVPSGMHERLFRAVVPDAAAGTRDPKTELALAGWVSLHTDGLTRRVYIDAPDDFTETAILKRFARSHDAESIVMARHPSGNVTRWQSPSTVSVTEQ
;
A
#
# COMPACT_ATOMS: atom_id res chain seq x y z
N MET A 1 -18.92 -6.36 3.04
CA MET A 1 -18.60 -4.94 2.73
C MET A 1 -18.20 -4.88 1.26
N SER A 2 -18.60 -3.83 0.53
CA SER A 2 -18.20 -3.65 -0.87
C SER A 2 -17.12 -2.58 -0.96
N VAL A 3 -15.96 -2.92 -1.54
CA VAL A 3 -14.88 -1.96 -1.79
C VAL A 3 -15.28 -1.07 -2.97
N PRO A 4 -15.38 0.26 -2.82
CA PRO A 4 -15.96 1.15 -3.83
C PRO A 4 -14.94 1.61 -4.88
N PHE A 5 -14.00 0.74 -5.24
CA PHE A 5 -12.89 1.05 -6.14
C PHE A 5 -12.71 -0.05 -7.18
N GLN A 6 -12.14 0.31 -8.32
CA GLN A 6 -11.86 -0.63 -9.39
C GLN A 6 -10.73 -1.57 -8.98
N GLN A 7 -10.92 -2.87 -9.23
CA GLN A 7 -9.84 -3.84 -9.07
C GLN A 7 -8.75 -3.61 -10.12
N VAL A 8 -7.50 -3.74 -9.70
CA VAL A 8 -6.35 -3.67 -10.60
C VAL A 8 -6.37 -4.90 -11.50
N SER A 9 -6.30 -4.69 -12.81
CA SER A 9 -6.22 -5.80 -13.75
C SER A 9 -4.87 -6.52 -13.63
N PRO A 10 -4.82 -7.84 -13.90
CA PRO A 10 -3.56 -8.56 -13.95
C PRO A 10 -2.58 -7.90 -14.94
N GLY A 11 -1.32 -7.71 -14.53
CA GLY A 11 -0.27 -7.16 -15.41
C GLY A 11 0.39 -5.89 -14.87
N GLN A 12 0.62 -4.92 -15.75
CA GLN A 12 1.17 -3.62 -15.36
C GLN A 12 0.17 -2.84 -14.50
N ILE A 13 0.67 -2.24 -13.44
CA ILE A 13 -0.13 -1.42 -12.53
C ILE A 13 0.10 0.04 -12.93
N GLU A 14 -0.87 0.64 -13.61
CA GLU A 14 -0.78 2.04 -14.06
C GLU A 14 -1.24 3.04 -12.98
N ALA A 15 -2.08 2.57 -12.05
CA ALA A 15 -2.60 3.40 -10.97
C ALA A 15 -1.48 3.81 -10.02
N ALA A 16 -1.25 5.13 -9.89
CA ALA A 16 -0.22 5.66 -8.99
C ALA A 16 -0.44 5.38 -7.50
N ASN A 17 -1.64 4.92 -7.14
CA ASN A 17 -2.04 4.58 -5.78
C ASN A 17 -2.86 3.29 -5.82
N VAL A 18 -2.41 2.27 -5.09
CA VAL A 18 -3.06 0.97 -4.99
C VAL A 18 -3.18 0.56 -3.54
N SER A 19 -4.35 0.05 -3.16
CA SER A 19 -4.54 -0.61 -1.87
C SER A 19 -4.81 -2.10 -2.07
N ILE A 20 -4.15 -2.93 -1.28
CA ILE A 20 -4.29 -4.39 -1.29
C ILE A 20 -5.10 -4.78 -0.05
N ALA A 21 -6.18 -5.50 -0.27
CA ALA A 21 -7.01 -6.07 0.78
C ALA A 21 -6.30 -7.24 1.49
N PRO A 22 -6.74 -7.62 2.70
CA PRO A 22 -6.19 -8.78 3.42
C PRO A 22 -6.28 -10.10 2.66
N ASP A 23 -7.22 -10.23 1.73
CA ASP A 23 -7.35 -11.40 0.85
C ASP A 23 -6.44 -11.35 -0.39
N GLY A 24 -5.61 -10.32 -0.52
CA GLY A 24 -4.70 -10.10 -1.64
C GLY A 24 -5.31 -9.35 -2.82
N THR A 25 -6.61 -8.99 -2.78
CA THR A 25 -7.25 -8.25 -3.88
C THR A 25 -6.72 -6.82 -3.97
N GLU A 26 -6.30 -6.42 -5.17
CA GLU A 26 -5.72 -5.11 -5.43
C GLU A 26 -6.76 -4.12 -5.98
N TYR A 27 -6.79 -2.90 -5.44
CA TYR A 27 -7.72 -1.84 -5.83
C TYR A 27 -6.98 -0.56 -6.19
N ALA A 28 -7.36 0.07 -7.30
CA ALA A 28 -6.87 1.40 -7.67
C ALA A 28 -7.61 2.47 -6.84
N VAL A 29 -6.89 3.18 -5.98
CA VAL A 29 -7.47 4.15 -5.04
C VAL A 29 -6.95 5.54 -5.39
N PRO A 30 -7.76 6.44 -5.99
CA PRO A 30 -7.28 7.76 -6.36
C PRO A 30 -6.68 8.53 -5.17
N SER A 31 -5.74 9.43 -5.46
CA SER A 31 -5.16 10.30 -4.43
C SER A 31 -6.25 11.05 -3.64
N GLY A 32 -6.09 11.14 -2.32
CA GLY A 32 -7.09 11.72 -1.42
C GLY A 32 -8.29 10.82 -1.10
N MET A 33 -8.44 9.64 -1.71
CA MET A 33 -9.61 8.76 -1.50
C MET A 33 -9.39 7.63 -0.49
N HIS A 34 -8.23 7.57 0.19
CA HIS A 34 -7.95 6.56 1.20
C HIS A 34 -8.89 6.67 2.41
N GLU A 35 -9.38 7.88 2.74
CA GLU A 35 -10.41 8.06 3.76
C GLU A 35 -11.74 7.39 3.36
N ARG A 36 -12.11 7.47 2.07
CA ARG A 36 -13.30 6.79 1.55
C ARG A 36 -13.13 5.27 1.58
N LEU A 37 -11.94 4.75 1.26
CA LEU A 37 -11.64 3.33 1.42
C LEU A 37 -11.76 2.91 2.88
N PHE A 38 -11.06 3.61 3.78
CA PHE A 38 -11.06 3.36 5.21
C PHE A 38 -12.48 3.28 5.77
N ARG A 39 -13.32 4.30 5.52
CA ARG A 39 -14.73 4.31 5.98
C ARG A 39 -15.55 3.15 5.42
N ALA A 40 -15.22 2.63 4.23
CA ALA A 40 -15.95 1.53 3.60
C ALA A 40 -15.57 0.16 4.17
N VAL A 41 -14.33 -0.02 4.62
CA VAL A 41 -13.77 -1.33 5.04
C VAL A 41 -13.53 -1.43 6.54
N VAL A 42 -13.59 -0.31 7.25
CA VAL A 42 -13.50 -0.22 8.72
C VAL A 42 -14.64 0.67 9.26
N PRO A 43 -15.91 0.25 9.13
CA PRO A 43 -17.07 1.11 9.42
C PRO A 43 -17.25 1.46 10.91
N ASP A 44 -16.72 0.62 11.81
CA ASP A 44 -16.84 0.80 13.27
C ASP A 44 -15.63 1.51 13.89
N ALA A 45 -14.65 1.96 13.07
CA ALA A 45 -13.55 2.74 13.60
C ALA A 45 -14.08 4.07 14.15
N ALA A 46 -13.83 4.32 15.43
CA ALA A 46 -14.08 5.63 16.03
C ALA A 46 -13.40 6.70 15.16
N ALA A 47 -14.14 7.77 14.84
CA ALA A 47 -13.66 8.86 13.99
C ALA A 47 -12.22 9.26 14.35
N GLY A 48 -11.34 9.16 13.36
CA GLY A 48 -9.92 8.87 13.51
C GLY A 48 -9.08 9.93 14.21
N THR A 49 -8.04 9.45 14.89
CA THR A 49 -6.93 10.26 15.40
C THR A 49 -5.66 10.13 14.54
N ARG A 50 -5.61 9.18 13.60
CA ARG A 50 -4.45 8.87 12.75
C ARG A 50 -4.75 9.03 11.25
N ASP A 51 -3.69 8.98 10.46
CA ASP A 51 -3.75 8.98 9.00
C ASP A 51 -4.53 7.76 8.45
N PRO A 52 -5.37 7.92 7.39
CA PRO A 52 -6.14 6.81 6.84
C PRO A 52 -5.32 5.60 6.38
N LYS A 53 -4.09 5.77 5.87
CA LYS A 53 -3.24 4.65 5.45
C LYS A 53 -2.69 3.88 6.64
N THR A 54 -2.39 4.56 7.75
CA THR A 54 -2.06 3.91 9.02
C THR A 54 -3.23 3.08 9.52
N GLU A 55 -4.44 3.63 9.55
CA GLU A 55 -5.62 2.88 10.01
C GLU A 55 -5.96 1.70 9.08
N LEU A 56 -5.76 1.85 7.76
CA LEU A 56 -5.85 0.74 6.81
C LEU A 56 -4.83 -0.37 7.10
N ALA A 57 -3.57 -0.01 7.38
CA ALA A 57 -2.53 -0.97 7.76
C ALA A 57 -2.88 -1.72 9.06
N LEU A 58 -3.42 -1.02 10.06
CA LEU A 58 -3.92 -1.67 11.29
C LEU A 58 -5.09 -2.63 11.03
N ALA A 59 -5.84 -2.42 9.95
CA ALA A 59 -6.92 -3.29 9.50
C ALA A 59 -6.43 -4.38 8.50
N GLY A 60 -5.12 -4.57 8.33
CA GLY A 60 -4.54 -5.60 7.45
C GLY A 60 -4.41 -5.20 5.98
N TRP A 61 -4.68 -3.95 5.62
CA TRP A 61 -4.55 -3.46 4.24
C TRP A 61 -3.17 -2.89 3.96
N VAL A 62 -2.70 -3.02 2.73
CA VAL A 62 -1.41 -2.45 2.29
C VAL A 62 -1.67 -1.32 1.31
N SER A 63 -1.08 -0.15 1.51
CA SER A 63 -1.22 0.99 0.59
C SER A 63 0.11 1.30 -0.10
N LEU A 64 0.15 1.16 -1.42
CA LEU A 64 1.30 1.48 -2.28
C LEU A 64 1.01 2.79 -3.00
N HIS A 65 1.99 3.70 -3.03
CA HIS A 65 1.86 4.91 -3.83
C HIS A 65 3.19 5.41 -4.39
N THR A 66 3.10 6.11 -5.51
CA THR A 66 4.19 6.92 -6.07
C THR A 66 3.70 8.36 -6.24
N ASP A 67 4.62 9.31 -6.05
CA ASP A 67 4.35 10.74 -6.30
C ASP A 67 4.57 11.13 -7.77
N GLY A 68 5.15 10.24 -8.59
CA GLY A 68 5.50 10.49 -9.99
C GLY A 68 6.68 11.46 -10.19
N LEU A 69 7.28 11.97 -9.11
CA LEU A 69 8.32 13.00 -9.13
C LEU A 69 9.68 12.45 -8.69
N THR A 70 9.70 11.59 -7.67
CA THR A 70 10.94 11.17 -6.99
C THR A 70 11.39 9.76 -7.37
N ARG A 71 10.72 9.12 -8.35
CA ARG A 71 10.92 7.70 -8.70
C ARG A 71 10.98 6.80 -7.46
N ARG A 72 10.12 7.09 -6.49
CA ARG A 72 10.05 6.37 -5.23
C ARG A 72 8.66 5.79 -5.04
N VAL A 73 8.63 4.55 -4.58
CA VAL A 73 7.43 3.93 -4.05
C VAL A 73 7.42 4.07 -2.54
N TYR A 74 6.29 4.47 -2.00
CA TYR A 74 6.01 4.57 -0.58
C TYR A 74 4.93 3.54 -0.23
N ILE A 75 5.13 2.83 0.87
CA ILE A 75 4.27 1.74 1.31
C ILE A 75 3.92 1.95 2.78
N ASP A 76 2.63 1.85 3.09
CA ASP A 76 2.12 1.64 4.44
C ASP A 76 1.58 0.21 4.51
N ALA A 77 2.10 -0.59 5.43
CA ALA A 77 1.79 -2.02 5.51
C ALA A 77 1.61 -2.51 6.96
N PRO A 78 0.89 -3.61 7.16
CA PRO A 78 0.95 -4.39 8.39
C PRO A 78 2.38 -4.90 8.68
N ASP A 79 2.67 -5.16 9.96
CA ASP A 79 3.96 -5.75 10.38
C ASP A 79 4.22 -7.12 9.75
N ASP A 80 3.18 -7.93 9.56
CA ASP A 80 3.22 -9.29 8.99
C ASP A 80 3.17 -9.32 7.45
N PHE A 81 3.18 -8.17 6.78
CA PHE A 81 3.20 -8.15 5.32
C PHE A 81 4.51 -8.70 4.76
N THR A 82 4.39 -9.68 3.85
CA THR A 82 5.52 -10.44 3.26
C THR A 82 5.55 -10.48 1.72
N GLU A 83 4.53 -9.94 1.04
CA GLU A 83 4.37 -10.12 -0.41
C GLU A 83 5.37 -9.28 -1.22
N THR A 84 6.57 -9.83 -1.40
CA THR A 84 7.67 -9.16 -2.10
C THR A 84 7.37 -8.98 -3.61
N ALA A 85 6.64 -9.92 -4.21
CA ALA A 85 6.40 -9.94 -5.65
C ALA A 85 5.58 -8.73 -6.13
N ILE A 86 4.53 -8.36 -5.38
CA ILE A 86 3.70 -7.21 -5.73
C ILE A 86 4.47 -5.90 -5.62
N LEU A 87 5.35 -5.74 -4.63
CA LEU A 87 6.19 -4.55 -4.51
C LEU A 87 7.11 -4.39 -5.71
N LYS A 88 7.75 -5.48 -6.14
CA LYS A 88 8.62 -5.49 -7.32
C LYS A 88 7.83 -5.19 -8.59
N ARG A 89 6.59 -5.70 -8.71
CA ARG A 89 5.71 -5.45 -9.86
C ARG A 89 5.28 -3.99 -9.92
N PHE A 90 4.83 -3.43 -8.80
CA PHE A 90 4.41 -2.03 -8.69
C PHE A 90 5.58 -1.08 -8.99
N ALA A 91 6.73 -1.28 -8.32
CA ALA A 91 7.92 -0.46 -8.54
C ALA A 91 8.40 -0.48 -9.99
N ARG A 92 8.38 -1.65 -10.64
CA ARG A 92 8.73 -1.77 -12.06
C ARG A 92 7.73 -1.07 -12.98
N SER A 93 6.44 -1.11 -12.66
CA SER A 93 5.41 -0.45 -13.47
C SER A 93 5.53 1.08 -13.45
N HIS A 94 6.25 1.63 -12.47
CA HIS A 94 6.44 3.06 -12.28
C HIS A 94 7.90 3.51 -12.41
N ASP A 95 8.78 2.69 -12.98
CA ASP A 95 10.21 2.98 -13.13
C ASP A 95 10.86 3.51 -11.83
N ALA A 96 10.46 2.93 -10.70
CA ALA A 96 10.94 3.36 -9.41
C ALA A 96 12.41 2.97 -9.22
N GLU A 97 13.16 3.84 -8.56
CA GLU A 97 14.56 3.64 -8.19
C GLU A 97 14.71 3.35 -6.69
N SER A 98 13.69 3.66 -5.87
CA SER A 98 13.71 3.36 -4.43
C SER A 98 12.35 2.97 -3.88
N ILE A 99 12.36 2.25 -2.75
CA ILE A 99 11.17 1.88 -1.99
C ILE A 99 11.36 2.30 -0.54
N VAL A 100 10.32 2.88 0.05
CA VAL A 100 10.21 3.14 1.49
C VAL A 100 8.95 2.46 2.01
N MET A 101 9.09 1.61 3.01
CA MET A 101 7.97 0.95 3.67
C MET A 101 7.93 1.34 5.14
N ALA A 102 6.80 1.90 5.58
CA ALA A 102 6.44 2.02 6.98
C ALA A 102 5.54 0.85 7.37
N ARG A 103 5.86 0.20 8.48
CA ARG A 103 5.08 -0.89 9.04
C ARG A 103 4.33 -0.46 10.29
N HIS A 104 3.13 -1.01 10.45
CA HIS A 104 2.21 -0.69 11.54
C HIS A 104 1.72 -1.97 12.23
N PRO A 105 1.55 -1.95 13.57
CA PRO A 105 1.72 -0.81 14.47
C PRO A 105 3.18 -0.51 14.89
N SER A 106 4.17 -1.32 14.51
CA SER A 106 5.56 -1.16 15.01
C SER A 106 6.18 0.23 14.77
N GLY A 107 5.78 0.92 13.70
CA GLY A 107 6.41 2.15 13.25
C GLY A 107 7.77 1.92 12.56
N ASN A 108 8.14 0.67 12.30
CA ASN A 108 9.40 0.34 11.65
C ASN A 108 9.42 0.85 10.21
N VAL A 109 10.51 1.50 9.82
CA VAL A 109 10.70 2.01 8.46
C VAL A 109 11.88 1.31 7.80
N THR A 110 11.61 0.62 6.70
CA THR A 110 12.62 -0.02 5.86
C THR A 110 12.77 0.73 4.55
N ARG A 111 14.01 0.88 4.07
CA ARG A 111 14.34 1.61 2.84
C ARG A 111 15.20 0.75 1.95
N TRP A 112 14.83 0.65 0.67
CA TRP A 112 15.63 0.01 -0.37
C TRP A 112 16.00 1.04 -1.42
N GLN A 113 17.30 1.12 -1.74
CA GLN A 113 17.83 1.99 -2.81
C GLN A 113 17.76 1.34 -4.21
N SER A 114 17.19 0.14 -4.29
CA SER A 114 16.92 -0.55 -5.54
C SER A 114 15.71 -1.47 -5.35
N PRO A 115 14.65 -1.35 -6.16
CA PRO A 115 13.50 -2.24 -6.05
C PRO A 115 13.83 -3.71 -6.36
N SER A 116 14.89 -4.00 -7.12
CA SER A 116 15.25 -5.38 -7.43
C SER A 116 15.75 -6.15 -6.20
N THR A 117 16.31 -5.44 -5.22
CA THR A 117 16.86 -6.01 -3.98
C THR A 117 15.84 -6.11 -2.84
N VAL A 118 14.60 -5.63 -3.04
CA VAL A 118 13.57 -5.73 -2.01
C VAL A 118 13.33 -7.20 -1.66
N SER A 119 13.31 -7.47 -0.36
CA SER A 119 13.00 -8.75 0.25
C SER A 119 12.27 -8.46 1.55
N VAL A 120 11.02 -8.90 1.61
CA VAL A 120 10.13 -8.64 2.73
C VAL A 120 9.90 -9.98 3.43
N THR A 121 10.35 -10.09 4.67
CA THR A 121 10.07 -11.23 5.55
C THR A 121 9.22 -10.75 6.71
N GLU A 122 8.54 -11.67 7.40
CA GLU A 122 7.96 -11.38 8.71
C GLU A 122 9.07 -10.84 9.62
N GLN A 123 8.75 -9.83 10.42
CA GLN A 123 9.68 -9.23 11.39
C GLN A 123 9.48 -9.83 12.77
#